data_AF-A0AAW0V8T6-F1
#
_entry.id   AF-A0AAW0V8T6-F1
#
_cell.length_a   1.000
_cell.length_b   1.000
_cell.length_c   1.000
_cell.angle_alpha   90.00
_cell.angle_beta   90.00
_cell.angle_gamma   90.00
#
_symmetry.space_group_name_H-M   'P 1'
#
loop_
_entity.id
_entity.type
_entity.pdbx_description
1 polymer ?
#
loop_
_entity_poly.entity_id
_entity_poly.type
_entity_poly.pdbx_seq_one_letter_code
_entity_poly.pdbx_strand_id
1 'polypeptide(L)'
;MSEANFKEFLGSLVDAASNEPQVKKRKGSPTTREDNHNESTFGYAQINKLEHCGRMLQKYIHLVVEEAPTLEDLDEISKKAELDDFTRCEAKGNKLVRMVAALKTNFKEKKIPIFNEILEESIQPPTERTASLTLETPLGSSVSKHEDNPTLSLTLPKIKDPQLQARVFQHKSMSANKTYLDEKEIVSQHNERLEFLGDSVLNTMVTKILYERFPYAKEGQLSQMRATLVCNKTLAEFSQAFNFHRLLRCNIDEEHLRVGKQKVYADIFEAYLGALAIERGFDLKEVQDWLSSLMDKKLRKMGKELEKTQPINRNAKAELYAMVGSASMHPQYVPVNNGNNGDVSGENTKFTVQCVMGSDIMGEGEAPNFRDAGLRAAMAALKNKPLMEKYSRKRAETDRSITVSKESFKDTFSDFPLLATDSIKSNKFAKNEAYAYFGKAVGIAPTYTTTSEGNLYKAEFKVKDHTIAIAHDVSKKNAEHRAAVVVLQNKDKIDEFLRWLD
;
A
#
# COMPACT_ATOMS: atom_id res chain seq x y z
N MET A 1 -51.08 36.34 -21.86
CA MET A 1 -50.66 36.18 -23.27
C MET A 1 -51.53 35.09 -23.88
N SER A 2 -52.10 35.32 -25.06
CA SER A 2 -52.89 34.31 -25.77
C SER A 2 -52.00 33.13 -26.18
N GLU A 3 -52.59 31.94 -26.27
CA GLU A 3 -51.92 30.69 -26.69
C GLU A 3 -51.22 30.83 -28.05
N ALA A 4 -51.74 31.70 -28.91
CA ALA A 4 -51.13 32.10 -30.17
C ALA A 4 -49.75 32.75 -29.99
N ASN A 5 -49.62 33.68 -29.03
CA ASN A 5 -48.36 34.40 -28.80
C ASN A 5 -47.29 33.49 -28.19
N PHE A 6 -47.68 32.42 -27.49
CA PHE A 6 -46.74 31.45 -26.95
C PHE A 6 -46.23 30.48 -28.03
N LYS A 7 -47.10 30.05 -28.95
CA LYS A 7 -46.68 29.29 -30.14
C LYS A 7 -45.76 30.11 -31.05
N GLU A 8 -46.04 31.40 -31.20
CA GLU A 8 -45.20 32.30 -31.99
C GLU A 8 -43.82 32.53 -31.34
N PHE A 9 -43.77 32.62 -30.00
CA PHE A 9 -42.52 32.67 -29.25
C PHE A 9 -41.69 31.38 -29.34
N LEU A 10 -42.34 30.21 -29.26
CA LEU A 10 -41.67 28.93 -29.46
C LEU A 10 -41.19 28.75 -30.92
N GLY A 11 -41.96 29.24 -31.89
CA GLY A 11 -41.55 29.29 -33.29
C GLY A 11 -40.31 30.17 -33.49
N SER A 12 -40.27 31.36 -32.88
CA SER A 12 -39.11 32.26 -33.03
C SER A 12 -37.84 31.72 -32.37
N LEU A 13 -37.95 30.90 -31.33
CA LEU A 13 -36.82 30.18 -30.72
C LEU A 13 -36.27 29.06 -31.62
N VAL A 14 -37.15 28.38 -32.37
CA VAL A 14 -36.75 27.38 -33.37
C VAL A 14 -36.09 28.03 -34.59
N ASP A 15 -36.60 29.19 -35.03
CA ASP A 15 -36.00 29.98 -36.10
C ASP A 15 -34.65 30.59 -35.69
N ALA A 16 -34.51 31.02 -34.43
CA ALA A 16 -33.25 31.50 -33.87
C ALA A 16 -32.20 30.39 -33.71
N ALA A 17 -32.63 29.15 -33.46
CA ALA A 17 -31.74 27.98 -33.41
C ALA A 17 -31.30 27.51 -34.81
N SER A 18 -32.04 27.87 -35.86
CA SER A 18 -31.77 27.49 -37.25
C SER A 18 -30.90 28.48 -38.02
N ASN A 19 -30.73 29.71 -37.51
CA ASN A 19 -29.87 30.73 -38.10
C ASN A 19 -28.53 30.82 -37.36
N GLU A 20 -27.49 30.19 -37.90
CA GLU A 20 -26.12 30.41 -37.46
C GLU A 20 -25.69 31.88 -37.66
N PRO A 21 -25.11 32.55 -36.66
CA PRO A 21 -24.54 33.87 -36.85
C PRO A 21 -23.29 33.78 -37.74
N GLN A 22 -23.35 34.43 -38.91
CA GLN A 22 -22.23 34.65 -39.82
C GLN A 22 -21.09 35.41 -39.10
N VAL A 23 -20.10 34.68 -38.59
CA VAL A 23 -18.87 35.26 -38.04
C VAL A 23 -18.02 35.79 -39.20
N LYS A 24 -17.83 37.12 -39.23
CA LYS A 24 -16.90 37.79 -40.16
C LYS A 24 -15.48 37.25 -39.99
N LYS A 25 -15.00 36.48 -40.98
CA LYS A 25 -13.59 36.06 -41.10
C LYS A 25 -12.67 37.29 -41.25
N ARG A 26 -11.77 37.51 -40.29
CA ARG A 26 -10.56 38.33 -40.46
C ARG A 26 -9.50 37.50 -41.19
N LYS A 27 -8.92 38.10 -42.24
CA LYS A 27 -7.94 37.51 -43.16
C LYS A 27 -6.65 37.04 -42.45
N GLY A 28 -6.21 35.83 -42.79
CA GLY A 28 -4.88 35.25 -42.51
C GLY A 28 -4.67 34.05 -43.44
N SER A 29 -3.49 33.97 -44.06
CA SER A 29 -3.10 33.24 -45.29
C SER A 29 -3.07 31.69 -45.22
N PRO A 30 -2.96 31.00 -46.38
CA PRO A 30 -3.48 29.65 -46.58
C PRO A 30 -2.43 28.54 -46.42
N THR A 31 -2.86 27.39 -45.93
CA THR A 31 -2.25 26.10 -46.29
C THR A 31 -3.36 25.07 -46.50
N THR A 32 -3.29 24.46 -47.67
CA THR A 32 -4.18 23.47 -48.25
C THR A 32 -4.30 22.22 -47.40
N ARG A 33 -5.53 21.80 -47.10
CA ARG A 33 -5.91 20.39 -47.01
C ARG A 33 -7.40 20.26 -47.24
N GLU A 34 -7.72 19.30 -48.10
CA GLU A 34 -8.97 19.11 -48.80
C GLU A 34 -10.16 18.90 -47.86
N ASP A 35 -11.28 19.50 -48.26
CA ASP A 35 -12.61 19.27 -47.70
C ASP A 35 -12.97 17.78 -47.85
N ASN A 36 -13.19 17.12 -46.72
CA ASN A 36 -14.03 15.92 -46.66
C ASN A 36 -15.16 16.20 -45.66
N HIS A 37 -16.37 15.93 -46.12
CA HIS A 37 -17.64 16.29 -45.52
C HIS A 37 -17.71 16.02 -44.00
N ASN A 38 -18.19 17.05 -43.29
CA ASN A 38 -18.65 17.02 -41.91
C ASN A 38 -19.76 15.96 -41.75
N GLU A 39 -19.40 14.74 -41.37
CA GLU A 39 -20.27 13.94 -40.52
C GLU A 39 -20.20 14.58 -39.13
N SER A 40 -21.26 15.29 -38.73
CA SER A 40 -21.40 15.82 -37.38
C SER A 40 -21.48 14.65 -36.40
N THR A 41 -20.34 14.10 -36.00
CA THR A 41 -20.30 12.97 -35.08
C THR A 41 -20.85 13.45 -33.74
N PHE A 42 -22.06 13.01 -33.43
CA PHE A 42 -22.73 13.26 -32.17
C PHE A 42 -21.97 12.51 -31.06
N GLY A 43 -20.97 13.17 -30.47
CA GLY A 43 -20.03 12.57 -29.54
C GLY A 43 -20.46 12.63 -28.07
N TYR A 44 -19.70 11.96 -27.21
CA TYR A 44 -19.93 11.91 -25.77
C TYR A 44 -20.02 13.30 -25.11
N ALA A 45 -19.30 14.28 -25.62
CA ALA A 45 -19.37 15.66 -25.14
C ALA A 45 -20.73 16.32 -25.43
N GLN A 46 -21.32 16.07 -26.61
CA GLN A 46 -22.68 16.56 -26.92
C GLN A 46 -23.75 15.82 -26.10
N ILE A 47 -23.58 14.51 -25.86
CA ILE A 47 -24.49 13.72 -25.01
C ILE A 47 -24.50 14.28 -23.58
N ASN A 48 -23.33 14.52 -22.98
CA ASN A 48 -23.26 15.10 -21.63
C ASN A 48 -23.86 16.51 -21.56
N LYS A 49 -23.73 17.31 -22.63
CA LYS A 49 -24.36 18.63 -22.71
C LYS A 49 -25.88 18.51 -22.71
N LEU A 50 -26.45 17.57 -23.47
CA LEU A 50 -27.89 17.34 -23.48
C LEU A 50 -28.41 16.78 -22.16
N GLU A 51 -27.68 15.84 -21.55
CA GLU A 51 -28.02 15.32 -20.21
C GLU A 51 -28.03 16.47 -19.19
N HIS A 52 -27.03 17.35 -19.23
CA HIS A 52 -26.98 18.53 -18.39
C HIS A 52 -28.16 19.47 -18.65
N CYS A 53 -28.51 19.73 -19.92
CA CYS A 53 -29.68 20.54 -20.27
C CYS A 53 -30.99 19.94 -19.72
N GLY A 54 -31.17 18.62 -19.82
CA GLY A 54 -32.35 17.92 -19.30
C GLY A 54 -32.48 18.05 -17.78
N ARG A 55 -31.39 17.82 -17.04
CA ARG A 55 -31.39 17.96 -15.57
C ARG A 55 -31.62 19.40 -15.12
N MET A 56 -31.02 20.38 -15.80
CA MET A 56 -31.25 21.79 -15.48
C MET A 56 -32.71 22.18 -15.74
N LEU A 57 -33.31 21.67 -16.83
CA LEU A 57 -34.72 21.87 -17.12
C LEU A 57 -35.61 21.29 -16.00
N GLN A 58 -35.37 20.06 -15.57
CA GLN A 58 -36.09 19.44 -14.44
C GLN A 58 -35.95 20.25 -13.15
N LYS A 59 -34.72 20.66 -12.80
CA LYS A 59 -34.46 21.45 -11.59
C LYS A 59 -35.20 22.78 -11.61
N TYR A 60 -35.18 23.49 -12.73
CA TYR A 60 -35.88 24.78 -12.85
C TYR A 60 -37.40 24.60 -12.88
N ILE A 61 -37.91 23.56 -13.54
CA ILE A 61 -39.36 23.25 -13.49
C ILE A 61 -39.79 22.92 -12.06
N HIS A 62 -39.04 22.10 -11.34
CA HIS A 62 -39.30 21.80 -9.94
C HIS A 62 -39.29 23.07 -9.07
N LEU A 63 -38.31 23.97 -9.27
CA LEU A 63 -38.25 25.25 -8.56
C LEU A 63 -39.47 26.13 -8.84
N VAL A 64 -39.92 26.19 -10.11
CA VAL A 64 -41.14 26.92 -10.49
C VAL A 64 -42.38 26.26 -9.90
N VAL A 65 -42.43 24.94 -9.81
CA VAL A 65 -43.58 24.23 -9.24
C VAL A 65 -43.59 24.35 -7.71
N GLU A 66 -42.48 24.26 -7.00
CA GLU A 66 -42.50 24.28 -5.53
C GLU A 66 -42.51 25.69 -4.94
N GLU A 67 -41.68 26.59 -5.47
CA GLU A 67 -41.35 27.86 -4.80
C GLU A 67 -41.98 29.10 -5.44
N ALA A 68 -42.45 29.03 -6.68
CA ALA A 68 -43.02 30.20 -7.34
C ALA A 68 -44.42 30.55 -6.80
N PRO A 69 -44.74 31.86 -6.64
CA PRO A 69 -46.10 32.30 -6.37
C PRO A 69 -47.00 32.07 -7.59
N THR A 70 -48.28 31.79 -7.39
CA THR A 70 -49.28 31.87 -8.47
C THR A 70 -49.56 33.33 -8.85
N LEU A 71 -50.25 33.55 -9.97
CA LEU A 71 -50.70 34.88 -10.36
C LEU A 71 -51.65 35.49 -9.32
N GLU A 72 -52.45 34.65 -8.64
CA GLU A 72 -53.32 35.07 -7.53
C GLU A 72 -52.47 35.51 -6.33
N ASP A 73 -51.50 34.70 -5.92
CA ASP A 73 -50.60 35.02 -4.80
C ASP A 73 -49.81 36.31 -5.06
N LEU A 74 -49.33 36.49 -6.29
CA LEU A 74 -48.59 37.68 -6.70
C LEU A 74 -49.46 38.94 -6.64
N ASP A 75 -50.74 38.82 -7.00
CA ASP A 75 -51.70 39.92 -6.98
C ASP A 75 -52.12 40.26 -5.54
N GLU A 76 -52.23 39.25 -4.65
CA GLU A 76 -52.44 39.42 -3.21
C GLU A 76 -51.24 40.07 -2.51
N ILE A 77 -50.02 39.60 -2.79
CA ILE A 77 -48.78 40.19 -2.27
C ILE A 77 -48.71 41.67 -2.64
N SER A 78 -49.13 42.02 -3.86
CA SER A 78 -49.11 43.40 -4.32
C SER A 78 -50.13 44.33 -3.62
N LYS A 79 -51.12 43.76 -2.92
CA LYS A 79 -52.19 44.48 -2.20
C LYS A 79 -51.91 44.61 -0.70
N LYS A 80 -50.89 43.94 -0.17
CA LYS A 80 -50.51 44.03 1.26
C LYS A 80 -49.95 45.42 1.59
N ALA A 81 -50.47 46.02 2.67
CA ALA A 81 -50.11 47.35 3.13
C ALA A 81 -48.68 47.45 3.71
N GLU A 82 -48.10 46.31 4.11
CA GLU A 82 -46.80 46.21 4.77
C GLU A 82 -45.60 46.15 3.79
N LEU A 83 -45.84 46.03 2.48
CA LEU A 83 -44.78 46.02 1.48
C LEU A 83 -44.41 47.42 1.01
N ASP A 84 -43.10 47.66 0.83
CA ASP A 84 -42.56 48.89 0.27
C ASP A 84 -42.94 49.06 -1.21
N ASP A 85 -42.98 50.31 -1.65
CA ASP A 85 -43.44 50.68 -3.00
C ASP A 85 -42.53 50.11 -4.11
N PHE A 86 -41.25 49.89 -3.84
CA PHE A 86 -40.31 49.32 -4.80
C PHE A 86 -40.60 47.82 -5.02
N THR A 87 -40.78 47.05 -3.94
CA THR A 87 -41.13 45.62 -4.03
C THR A 87 -42.50 45.42 -4.68
N ARG A 88 -43.46 46.32 -4.43
CA ARG A 88 -44.77 46.31 -5.12
C ARG A 88 -44.65 46.57 -6.62
N CYS A 89 -43.75 47.47 -7.02
CA CYS A 89 -43.46 47.75 -8.43
C CYS A 89 -42.74 46.58 -9.11
N GLU A 90 -41.77 45.93 -8.46
CA GLU A 90 -41.09 44.75 -9.00
C GLU A 90 -42.06 43.57 -9.19
N ALA A 91 -42.91 43.28 -8.20
CA ALA A 91 -43.92 42.21 -8.29
C ALA A 91 -44.92 42.43 -9.44
N LYS A 92 -45.28 43.69 -9.74
CA LYS A 92 -46.18 44.04 -10.85
C LYS A 92 -45.46 44.35 -12.16
N GLY A 93 -44.18 44.67 -12.16
CA GLY A 93 -43.45 45.20 -13.32
C GLY A 93 -42.54 44.18 -13.99
N ASN A 94 -42.04 43.21 -13.23
CA ASN A 94 -41.05 42.27 -13.71
C ASN A 94 -41.68 41.18 -14.59
N LYS A 95 -41.30 41.19 -15.87
CA LYS A 95 -41.81 40.25 -16.89
C LYS A 95 -41.46 38.80 -16.57
N LEU A 96 -40.29 38.53 -15.98
CA LEU A 96 -39.84 37.18 -15.66
C LEU A 96 -40.57 36.61 -14.43
N VAL A 97 -40.78 37.43 -13.40
CA VAL A 97 -41.58 37.04 -12.22
C VAL A 97 -43.00 36.68 -12.63
N ARG A 98 -43.62 37.47 -13.51
CA ARG A 98 -44.93 37.16 -14.08
C ARG A 98 -44.94 35.90 -14.95
N MET A 99 -43.90 35.67 -15.73
CA MET A 99 -43.77 34.46 -16.55
C MET A 99 -43.73 33.22 -15.65
N VAL A 100 -42.91 33.25 -14.59
CA VAL A 100 -42.78 32.15 -13.62
C VAL A 100 -44.09 31.93 -12.86
N ALA A 101 -44.75 33.01 -12.42
CA ALA A 101 -46.05 32.92 -11.77
C ALA A 101 -47.16 32.38 -12.70
N ALA A 102 -47.12 32.76 -13.98
CA ALA A 102 -48.03 32.22 -15.00
C ALA A 102 -47.77 30.73 -15.27
N LEU A 103 -46.50 30.29 -15.29
CA LEU A 103 -46.16 28.87 -15.42
C LEU A 103 -46.71 28.04 -14.25
N LYS A 104 -46.51 28.50 -13.00
CA LYS A 104 -47.08 27.86 -11.81
C LYS A 104 -48.61 27.84 -11.80
N THR A 105 -49.25 28.93 -12.25
CA THR A 105 -50.71 29.02 -12.36
C THR A 105 -51.25 28.03 -13.39
N ASN A 106 -50.67 28.00 -14.59
CA ASN A 106 -51.06 27.07 -15.64
C ASN A 106 -50.79 25.60 -15.26
N PHE A 107 -49.76 25.34 -14.46
CA PHE A 107 -49.50 24.02 -13.87
C PHE A 107 -50.61 23.60 -12.88
N LYS A 108 -50.99 24.49 -11.95
CA LYS A 108 -52.10 24.26 -10.99
C LYS A 108 -53.44 24.04 -11.70
N GLU A 109 -53.67 24.75 -12.79
CA GLU A 109 -54.86 24.61 -13.65
C GLU A 109 -54.78 23.41 -14.61
N LYS A 110 -53.73 22.57 -14.53
CA LYS A 110 -53.51 21.38 -15.39
C LYS A 110 -53.46 21.68 -16.90
N LYS A 111 -53.12 22.91 -17.29
CA LYS A 111 -52.97 23.32 -18.70
C LYS A 111 -51.62 22.94 -19.31
N ILE A 112 -50.64 22.54 -18.49
CA ILE A 112 -49.28 22.14 -18.92
C ILE A 112 -48.97 20.73 -18.40
N PRO A 113 -49.53 19.66 -19.00
CA PRO A 113 -49.34 18.28 -18.52
C PRO A 113 -47.89 17.80 -18.65
N ILE A 114 -47.16 18.33 -19.65
CA ILE A 114 -45.76 17.98 -19.92
C ILE A 114 -44.82 18.28 -18.74
N PHE A 115 -45.16 19.20 -17.83
CA PHE A 115 -44.34 19.46 -16.64
C PHE A 115 -44.37 18.28 -15.66
N ASN A 116 -45.50 17.59 -15.51
CA ASN A 116 -45.57 16.37 -14.71
C ASN A 116 -44.76 15.25 -15.38
N GLU A 117 -44.88 15.13 -16.70
CA GLU A 117 -44.14 14.11 -17.46
C GLU A 117 -42.62 14.33 -17.38
N ILE A 118 -42.15 15.58 -17.38
CA ILE A 118 -40.73 15.93 -17.20
C ILE A 118 -40.24 15.62 -15.77
N LEU A 119 -41.05 15.87 -14.75
CA LEU A 119 -40.71 15.61 -13.35
C LEU A 119 -40.72 14.11 -13.00
N GLU A 120 -41.60 13.33 -13.63
CA GLU A 120 -41.74 11.88 -13.42
C GLU A 120 -40.90 11.03 -14.38
N GLU A 121 -40.09 11.65 -15.25
CA GLU A 121 -39.29 10.99 -16.29
C GLU A 121 -40.13 10.09 -17.23
N SER A 122 -41.40 10.41 -17.45
CA SER A 122 -42.37 9.55 -18.12
C SER A 122 -42.66 9.93 -19.59
N ILE A 123 -41.99 10.96 -20.11
CA ILE A 123 -42.17 11.45 -21.50
C ILE A 123 -41.90 10.32 -22.50
N GLN A 124 -42.96 9.87 -23.18
CA GLN A 124 -42.85 8.93 -24.28
C GLN A 124 -42.51 9.68 -25.58
N PRO A 125 -41.64 9.14 -26.44
CA PRO A 125 -41.41 9.72 -27.75
C PRO A 125 -42.72 9.73 -28.56
N PRO A 126 -42.97 10.77 -29.39
CA PRO A 126 -44.20 10.85 -30.18
C PRO A 126 -44.34 9.62 -31.08
N THR A 127 -45.49 8.95 -30.99
CA THR A 127 -45.79 7.64 -31.58
C THR A 127 -45.83 7.63 -33.11
N GLU A 128 -45.60 8.76 -33.79
CA GLU A 128 -45.59 8.88 -35.24
C GLU A 128 -44.19 9.17 -35.79
N ARG A 129 -43.33 8.15 -35.70
CA ARG A 129 -42.21 7.78 -36.59
C ARG A 129 -41.27 6.85 -35.82
N THR A 130 -41.75 5.64 -35.56
CA THR A 130 -40.90 4.52 -35.16
C THR A 130 -40.08 4.07 -36.37
N ALA A 131 -38.99 4.79 -36.66
CA ALA A 131 -37.82 4.11 -37.18
C ALA A 131 -37.27 3.28 -36.01
N SER A 132 -37.43 1.97 -36.11
CA SER A 132 -36.89 0.98 -35.19
C SER A 132 -35.43 1.29 -34.86
N LEU A 133 -35.15 1.80 -33.67
CA LEU A 133 -33.82 1.76 -33.08
C LEU A 133 -33.69 0.41 -32.38
N THR A 134 -33.43 -0.61 -33.19
CA THR A 134 -32.77 -1.83 -32.72
C THR A 134 -31.50 -1.42 -31.99
N LEU A 135 -31.36 -1.86 -30.73
CA LEU A 135 -30.09 -1.89 -30.03
C LEU A 135 -29.17 -2.89 -30.74
N GLU A 136 -28.57 -2.46 -31.86
CA GLU A 136 -27.45 -3.17 -32.43
C GLU A 136 -26.21 -2.90 -31.58
N THR A 137 -25.70 -4.01 -31.05
CA THR A 137 -24.38 -4.12 -30.46
C THR A 137 -23.34 -3.76 -31.53
N PRO A 138 -22.37 -2.86 -31.28
CA PRO A 138 -21.25 -2.74 -32.20
C PRO A 138 -20.33 -3.93 -31.99
N LEU A 139 -20.46 -4.95 -32.85
CA LEU A 139 -19.39 -5.89 -33.12
C LEU A 139 -18.50 -5.30 -34.21
N GLY A 140 -17.20 -5.23 -33.94
CA GLY A 140 -16.17 -5.34 -34.97
C GLY A 140 -15.53 -4.05 -35.45
N SER A 141 -14.39 -3.70 -34.86
CA SER A 141 -13.31 -3.02 -35.59
C SER A 141 -11.98 -3.71 -35.28
N SER A 142 -11.61 -4.60 -36.19
CA SER A 142 -10.25 -4.99 -36.60
C SER A 142 -9.14 -4.82 -35.57
N VAL A 143 -8.82 -5.91 -34.86
CA VAL A 143 -7.50 -6.11 -34.27
C VAL A 143 -6.52 -6.33 -35.42
N SER A 144 -5.64 -5.37 -35.65
CA SER A 144 -4.45 -5.55 -36.45
C SER A 144 -3.58 -6.62 -35.78
N LYS A 145 -3.26 -7.67 -36.54
CA LYS A 145 -2.28 -8.69 -36.17
C LYS A 145 -0.89 -8.06 -36.20
N HIS A 146 -0.28 -7.82 -35.05
CA HIS A 146 1.17 -7.68 -34.79
C HIS A 146 1.32 -7.66 -33.25
N GLU A 147 2.16 -8.40 -32.54
CA GLU A 147 3.15 -9.44 -32.79
C GLU A 147 3.19 -10.30 -31.51
N ASP A 148 3.53 -11.57 -31.65
CA ASP A 148 3.56 -12.57 -30.59
C ASP A 148 4.42 -12.14 -29.39
N ASN A 149 3.79 -12.03 -28.22
CA ASN A 149 4.48 -12.19 -26.95
C ASN A 149 3.76 -13.29 -26.14
N PRO A 150 4.36 -14.48 -25.98
CA PRO A 150 3.64 -15.64 -25.51
C PRO A 150 3.62 -15.67 -23.98
N THR A 151 2.55 -15.22 -23.32
CA THR A 151 2.14 -15.81 -22.02
C THR A 151 0.75 -15.38 -21.55
N LEU A 152 -0.10 -16.39 -21.28
CA LEU A 152 -1.32 -16.37 -20.45
C LEU A 152 -2.58 -15.73 -21.05
N SER A 153 -3.35 -16.53 -21.80
CA SER A 153 -4.78 -16.29 -22.08
C SER A 153 -5.63 -16.48 -20.81
N LEU A 154 -5.52 -15.57 -19.84
CA LEU A 154 -6.52 -15.44 -18.78
C LEU A 154 -7.67 -14.58 -19.30
N THR A 155 -8.82 -15.20 -19.53
CA THR A 155 -10.06 -14.46 -19.79
C THR A 155 -10.44 -13.66 -18.54
N LEU A 156 -10.56 -12.34 -18.68
CA LEU A 156 -10.97 -11.43 -17.61
C LEU A 156 -12.44 -11.67 -17.23
N PRO A 157 -12.79 -11.87 -15.93
CA PRO A 157 -14.16 -12.07 -15.49
C PRO A 157 -15.02 -10.84 -15.81
N LYS A 158 -16.09 -11.00 -16.59
CA LYS A 158 -16.88 -9.85 -17.06
C LYS A 158 -17.84 -9.31 -15.99
N ILE A 159 -17.95 -7.99 -15.93
CA ILE A 159 -19.01 -7.25 -15.24
C ILE A 159 -20.21 -7.20 -16.19
N LYS A 160 -21.39 -7.64 -15.75
CA LYS A 160 -22.62 -7.66 -16.54
C LYS A 160 -23.30 -6.29 -16.59
N ASP A 161 -23.27 -5.54 -15.48
CA ASP A 161 -23.86 -4.19 -15.43
C ASP A 161 -22.96 -3.16 -16.16
N PRO A 162 -23.40 -2.58 -17.29
CA PRO A 162 -22.61 -1.62 -18.05
C PRO A 162 -22.32 -0.32 -17.27
N GLN A 163 -23.24 0.11 -16.39
CA GLN A 163 -23.08 1.33 -15.59
C GLN A 163 -22.03 1.12 -14.50
N LEU A 164 -22.09 -0.04 -13.84
CA LEU A 164 -21.08 -0.45 -12.87
C LEU A 164 -19.72 -0.60 -13.53
N GLN A 165 -19.65 -1.21 -14.71
CA GLN A 165 -18.42 -1.34 -15.48
C GLN A 165 -17.84 0.03 -15.86
N ALA A 166 -18.66 0.96 -16.35
CA ALA A 166 -18.22 2.31 -16.68
C ALA A 166 -17.67 3.05 -15.44
N ARG A 167 -18.34 2.91 -14.28
CA ARG A 167 -17.94 3.53 -13.02
C ARG A 167 -16.54 3.11 -12.56
N VAL A 168 -16.15 1.85 -12.76
CA VAL A 168 -14.80 1.35 -12.41
C VAL A 168 -13.70 2.19 -13.04
N PHE A 169 -13.92 2.63 -14.28
CA PHE A 169 -12.93 3.37 -15.06
C PHE A 169 -13.08 4.90 -14.97
N GLN A 170 -13.94 5.39 -14.07
CA GLN A 170 -14.19 6.82 -13.90
C GLN A 170 -13.40 7.37 -12.71
N HIS A 171 -12.35 8.14 -12.99
CA HIS A 171 -11.55 8.79 -11.95
C HIS A 171 -12.27 10.02 -11.39
N LYS A 172 -12.11 10.31 -10.08
CA LYS A 172 -12.78 11.43 -9.39
C LYS A 172 -12.60 12.81 -10.06
N SER A 173 -11.51 13.02 -10.80
CA SER A 173 -11.28 14.26 -11.56
C SER A 173 -12.37 14.56 -12.60
N MET A 174 -13.12 13.54 -13.03
CA MET A 174 -14.22 13.71 -13.98
C MET A 174 -15.46 14.34 -13.35
N SER A 175 -15.62 14.19 -12.04
CA SER A 175 -16.79 14.71 -11.29
C SER A 175 -16.43 15.91 -10.42
N ALA A 176 -15.14 16.13 -10.14
CA ALA A 176 -14.65 17.22 -9.28
C ALA A 176 -15.07 18.63 -9.75
N ASN A 177 -15.26 18.85 -11.05
CA ASN A 177 -15.65 20.15 -11.60
C ASN A 177 -17.17 20.29 -11.82
N LYS A 178 -17.99 19.32 -11.39
CA LYS A 178 -19.44 19.35 -11.55
C LYS A 178 -20.09 20.02 -10.34
N THR A 179 -20.03 21.35 -10.30
CA THR A 179 -20.56 22.21 -9.20
C THR A 179 -22.08 22.12 -9.00
N TYR A 180 -22.80 21.44 -9.89
CA TYR A 180 -24.25 21.28 -9.87
C TYR A 180 -24.73 19.96 -9.27
N LEU A 181 -23.83 19.02 -8.99
CA LEU A 181 -24.16 17.75 -8.34
C LEU A 181 -24.05 17.89 -6.83
N ASP A 182 -24.91 17.18 -6.10
CA ASP A 182 -24.72 17.04 -4.65
C ASP A 182 -23.50 16.12 -4.33
N GLU A 183 -23.05 16.13 -3.09
CA GLU A 183 -21.92 15.28 -2.66
C GLU A 183 -22.18 13.78 -2.88
N LYS A 184 -23.41 13.31 -2.70
CA LYS A 184 -23.78 11.90 -2.86
C LYS A 184 -23.73 11.48 -4.33
N GLU A 185 -24.20 12.34 -5.23
CA GLU A 185 -24.16 12.16 -6.67
C GLU A 185 -22.73 12.14 -7.18
N ILE A 186 -21.86 13.04 -6.70
CA ILE A 186 -20.43 13.04 -7.03
C ILE A 186 -19.80 11.71 -6.62
N VAL A 187 -20.02 11.28 -5.36
CA VAL A 187 -19.48 10.03 -4.82
C VAL A 187 -19.99 8.79 -5.58
N SER A 188 -21.21 8.84 -6.11
CA SER A 188 -21.78 7.75 -6.91
C SER A 188 -21.22 7.67 -8.35
N GLN A 189 -20.50 8.69 -8.81
CA GLN A 189 -20.04 8.79 -10.19
C GLN A 189 -18.59 8.37 -10.40
N HIS A 190 -17.81 8.09 -9.36
CA HIS A 190 -16.40 7.69 -9.49
C HIS A 190 -16.08 6.37 -8.79
N ASN A 191 -14.88 5.87 -9.05
CA ASN A 191 -14.45 4.53 -8.64
C ASN A 191 -14.00 4.39 -7.18
N GLU A 192 -13.72 5.47 -6.44
CA GLU A 192 -13.16 5.38 -5.06
C GLU A 192 -13.96 4.49 -4.09
N ARG A 193 -15.30 4.44 -4.17
CA ARG A 193 -16.07 3.51 -3.33
C ARG A 193 -15.91 2.05 -3.74
N LEU A 194 -15.73 1.80 -5.04
CA LEU A 194 -15.45 0.47 -5.56
C LEU A 194 -14.03 0.06 -5.20
N GLU A 195 -13.06 0.97 -5.30
CA GLU A 195 -11.67 0.79 -4.84
C GLU A 195 -11.65 0.39 -3.37
N PHE A 196 -12.34 1.15 -2.51
CA PHE A 196 -12.43 0.86 -1.07
C PHE A 196 -12.95 -0.55 -0.76
N LEU A 197 -14.03 -0.98 -1.43
CA LEU A 197 -14.54 -2.34 -1.29
C LEU A 197 -13.56 -3.37 -1.87
N GLY A 198 -13.01 -3.05 -3.03
CA GLY A 198 -12.09 -3.87 -3.80
C GLY A 198 -10.80 -4.21 -3.06
N ASP A 199 -10.22 -3.24 -2.36
CA ASP A 199 -9.02 -3.45 -1.53
C ASP A 199 -9.27 -4.51 -0.44
N SER A 200 -10.40 -4.41 0.26
CA SER A 200 -10.77 -5.40 1.29
C SER A 200 -11.03 -6.79 0.69
N VAL A 201 -11.70 -6.85 -0.46
CA VAL A 201 -11.97 -8.10 -1.19
C VAL A 201 -10.67 -8.74 -1.68
N LEU A 202 -9.78 -7.95 -2.29
CA LEU A 202 -8.47 -8.36 -2.77
C LEU A 202 -7.64 -8.94 -1.62
N ASN A 203 -7.51 -8.21 -0.51
CA ASN A 203 -6.75 -8.66 0.65
C ASN A 203 -7.30 -9.99 1.20
N THR A 204 -8.63 -10.13 1.26
CA THR A 204 -9.28 -11.35 1.73
C THR A 204 -8.99 -12.54 0.81
N MET A 205 -9.17 -12.37 -0.50
CA MET A 205 -8.90 -13.42 -1.48
C MET A 205 -7.44 -13.84 -1.49
N VAL A 206 -6.50 -12.88 -1.52
CA VAL A 206 -5.07 -13.16 -1.51
C VAL A 206 -4.66 -13.83 -0.22
N THR A 207 -5.18 -13.40 0.93
CA THR A 207 -4.93 -14.07 2.22
C THR A 207 -5.38 -15.53 2.17
N LYS A 208 -6.57 -15.81 1.65
CA LYS A 208 -7.08 -17.18 1.52
C LYS A 208 -6.24 -18.03 0.56
N ILE A 209 -5.89 -17.49 -0.60
CA ILE A 209 -5.00 -18.15 -1.57
C ILE A 209 -3.67 -18.54 -0.92
N LEU A 210 -3.05 -17.61 -0.19
CA LEU A 210 -1.77 -17.86 0.49
C LEU A 210 -1.90 -18.90 1.60
N TYR A 211 -2.96 -18.81 2.40
CA TYR A 211 -3.24 -19.77 3.48
C TYR A 211 -3.40 -21.20 2.96
N GLU A 212 -4.16 -21.38 1.89
CA GLU A 212 -4.39 -22.68 1.26
C GLU A 212 -3.15 -23.20 0.53
N ARG A 213 -2.40 -22.32 -0.15
CA ARG A 213 -1.25 -22.70 -0.97
C ARG A 213 0.01 -23.00 -0.16
N PHE A 214 0.18 -22.35 1.00
CA PHE A 214 1.37 -22.47 1.84
C PHE A 214 1.01 -22.83 3.29
N PRO A 215 0.45 -24.04 3.54
CA PRO A 215 -0.08 -24.43 4.86
C PRO A 215 0.99 -24.50 5.97
N TYR A 216 2.27 -24.55 5.61
CA TYR A 216 3.39 -24.61 6.56
C TYR A 216 4.15 -23.28 6.72
N ALA A 217 3.74 -22.24 5.99
CA ALA A 217 4.35 -20.92 6.13
C ALA A 217 3.90 -20.28 7.46
N LYS A 218 4.82 -19.54 8.10
CA LYS A 218 4.52 -18.77 9.31
C LYS A 218 3.72 -17.52 8.95
N GLU A 219 2.98 -16.99 9.93
CA GLU A 219 2.19 -15.75 9.78
C GLU A 219 3.00 -14.61 9.14
N GLY A 220 4.19 -14.28 9.67
CA GLY A 220 5.01 -13.21 9.12
C GLY A 220 5.45 -13.43 7.66
N GLN A 221 5.63 -14.69 7.24
CA GLN A 221 5.95 -15.03 5.84
C GLN A 221 4.72 -14.82 4.95
N LEU A 222 3.54 -15.26 5.39
CA LEU A 222 2.27 -15.05 4.69
C LEU A 222 1.95 -13.55 4.56
N SER A 223 2.14 -12.78 5.64
CA SER A 223 1.95 -11.33 5.66
C SER A 223 2.89 -10.61 4.69
N GLN A 224 4.16 -11.02 4.63
CA GLN A 224 5.13 -10.48 3.66
C GLN A 224 4.77 -10.83 2.21
N MET A 225 4.36 -12.08 1.95
CA MET A 225 3.90 -12.51 0.62
C MET A 225 2.66 -11.72 0.19
N ARG A 226 1.68 -11.56 1.08
CA ARG A 226 0.47 -10.75 0.82
C ARG A 226 0.83 -9.33 0.45
N ALA A 227 1.65 -8.64 1.27
CA ALA A 227 2.07 -7.27 1.00
C ALA A 227 2.75 -7.11 -0.37
N THR A 228 3.49 -8.13 -0.83
CA THR A 228 4.12 -8.13 -2.15
C THR A 228 3.12 -8.32 -3.30
N LEU A 229 2.07 -9.11 -3.08
CA LEU A 229 1.04 -9.41 -4.08
C LEU A 229 0.02 -8.28 -4.23
N VAL A 230 -0.33 -7.60 -3.14
CA VAL A 230 -1.34 -6.52 -3.13
C VAL A 230 -0.74 -5.12 -3.23
N CYS A 231 0.58 -4.98 -3.42
CA CYS A 231 1.17 -3.65 -3.54
C CYS A 231 0.82 -2.97 -4.87
N ASN A 232 0.75 -1.63 -4.85
CA ASN A 232 0.40 -0.80 -6.01
C ASN A 232 1.22 -1.14 -7.27
N LYS A 233 2.49 -1.50 -7.11
CA LYS A 233 3.35 -1.91 -8.23
C LYS A 233 2.81 -3.16 -8.93
N THR A 234 2.49 -4.21 -8.16
CA THR A 234 1.96 -5.46 -8.71
C THR A 234 0.56 -5.24 -9.33
N LEU A 235 -0.30 -4.46 -8.68
CA LEU A 235 -1.65 -4.20 -9.20
C LEU A 235 -1.62 -3.34 -10.46
N ALA A 236 -0.72 -2.37 -10.54
CA ALA A 236 -0.49 -1.59 -11.76
C ALA A 236 -0.02 -2.47 -12.94
N GLU A 237 0.89 -3.42 -12.69
CA GLU A 237 1.33 -4.40 -13.69
C GLU A 237 0.13 -5.22 -14.22
N PHE A 238 -0.78 -5.64 -13.35
CA PHE A 238 -2.00 -6.36 -13.76
C PHE A 238 -2.96 -5.49 -14.56
N SER A 239 -3.24 -4.26 -14.12
CA SER A 239 -4.06 -3.31 -14.87
C SER A 239 -3.51 -3.01 -16.27
N GLN A 240 -2.18 -2.94 -16.41
CA GLN A 240 -1.54 -2.77 -17.71
C GLN A 240 -1.71 -4.01 -18.60
N ALA A 241 -1.53 -5.21 -18.03
CA ALA A 241 -1.73 -6.47 -18.76
C ALA A 241 -3.16 -6.61 -19.34
N PHE A 242 -4.17 -6.10 -18.63
CA PHE A 242 -5.56 -6.09 -19.11
C PHE A 242 -5.96 -4.81 -19.88
N ASN A 243 -5.00 -3.94 -20.20
CA ASN A 243 -5.23 -2.69 -20.91
C ASN A 243 -6.22 -1.72 -20.23
N PHE A 244 -6.37 -1.77 -18.89
CA PHE A 244 -7.26 -0.88 -18.14
C PHE A 244 -6.90 0.60 -18.29
N HIS A 245 -5.63 0.89 -18.56
CA HIS A 245 -5.15 2.23 -18.86
C HIS A 245 -5.88 2.89 -20.05
N ARG A 246 -6.36 2.12 -21.03
CA ARG A 246 -7.08 2.65 -22.21
C ARG A 246 -8.56 2.94 -21.93
N LEU A 247 -9.10 2.29 -20.90
CA LEU A 247 -10.50 2.42 -20.50
C LEU A 247 -10.70 3.57 -19.52
N LEU A 248 -9.65 3.96 -18.79
CA LEU A 248 -9.66 5.05 -17.83
C LEU A 248 -10.17 6.36 -18.46
N ARG A 249 -11.07 7.02 -17.73
CA ARG A 249 -11.60 8.36 -18.02
C ARG A 249 -11.14 9.30 -16.90
N CYS A 250 -10.32 10.27 -17.26
CA CYS A 250 -9.81 11.27 -16.34
C CYS A 250 -9.57 12.61 -17.05
N ASN A 251 -9.62 13.71 -16.30
CA ASN A 251 -9.29 15.06 -16.77
C ASN A 251 -7.84 15.43 -16.37
N ILE A 252 -6.94 14.45 -16.40
CA ILE A 252 -5.53 14.60 -16.02
C ILE A 252 -4.69 14.37 -17.27
N ASP A 253 -3.70 15.23 -17.52
CA ASP A 253 -2.83 15.11 -18.69
C ASP A 253 -2.05 13.79 -18.69
N GLU A 254 -1.90 13.17 -19.88
CA GLU A 254 -1.23 11.87 -20.05
C GLU A 254 0.22 11.86 -19.53
N GLU A 255 0.93 12.99 -19.64
CA GLU A 255 2.30 13.14 -19.16
C GLU A 255 2.37 13.05 -17.62
N HIS A 256 1.37 13.61 -16.92
CA HIS A 256 1.23 13.48 -15.48
C HIS A 256 0.78 12.08 -15.05
N LEU A 257 0.11 11.31 -15.92
CA LEU A 257 -0.17 9.88 -15.70
C LEU A 257 1.08 8.99 -15.86
N ARG A 258 2.00 9.32 -16.77
CA ARG A 258 3.22 8.51 -17.02
C ARG A 258 4.27 8.64 -15.92
N VAL A 259 4.48 9.84 -15.37
CA VAL A 259 5.60 10.13 -14.46
C VAL A 259 5.31 9.76 -12.99
N GLY A 260 4.03 9.78 -12.55
CA GLY A 260 3.72 9.81 -11.12
C GLY A 260 2.94 8.64 -10.50
N LYS A 261 2.21 7.79 -11.24
CA LYS A 261 1.07 7.07 -10.60
C LYS A 261 0.84 5.63 -11.07
N GLN A 262 1.71 4.70 -10.64
CA GLN A 262 1.30 3.29 -10.47
C GLN A 262 0.02 3.18 -9.63
N LYS A 263 -0.19 4.12 -8.69
CA LYS A 263 -1.35 4.16 -7.82
C LYS A 263 -2.69 4.16 -8.58
N VAL A 264 -2.92 5.06 -9.53
CA VAL A 264 -4.21 5.12 -10.25
C VAL A 264 -4.52 3.82 -10.98
N TYR A 265 -3.51 3.17 -11.56
CA TYR A 265 -3.70 1.86 -12.18
C TYR A 265 -3.97 0.75 -11.17
N ALA A 266 -3.38 0.82 -9.97
CA ALA A 266 -3.71 -0.08 -8.86
C ALA A 266 -5.15 0.13 -8.39
N ASP A 267 -5.55 1.38 -8.15
CA ASP A 267 -6.89 1.78 -7.69
C ASP A 267 -7.97 1.27 -8.67
N ILE A 268 -7.72 1.30 -9.99
CA ILE A 268 -8.64 0.73 -11.00
C ILE A 268 -8.75 -0.79 -10.89
N PHE A 269 -7.66 -1.50 -10.60
CA PHE A 269 -7.69 -2.96 -10.42
C PHE A 269 -8.55 -3.33 -9.20
N GLU A 270 -8.37 -2.60 -8.10
CA GLU A 270 -9.16 -2.76 -6.89
C GLU A 270 -10.63 -2.44 -7.17
N ALA A 271 -10.92 -1.30 -7.82
CA ALA A 271 -12.28 -0.94 -8.20
C ALA A 271 -12.95 -2.00 -9.08
N TYR A 272 -12.20 -2.64 -9.99
CA TYR A 272 -12.69 -3.73 -10.81
C TYR A 272 -13.11 -4.95 -9.95
N LEU A 273 -12.29 -5.33 -8.98
CA LEU A 273 -12.62 -6.37 -8.01
C LEU A 273 -13.84 -5.97 -7.14
N GLY A 274 -13.93 -4.71 -6.73
CA GLY A 274 -15.08 -4.18 -6.00
C GLY A 274 -16.37 -4.28 -6.80
N ALA A 275 -16.34 -3.97 -8.10
CA ALA A 275 -17.49 -4.14 -8.99
C ALA A 275 -17.91 -5.61 -9.14
N LEU A 276 -16.96 -6.52 -9.34
CA LEU A 276 -17.24 -7.96 -9.35
C LEU A 276 -17.85 -8.43 -8.03
N ALA A 277 -17.36 -7.92 -6.90
CA ALA A 277 -17.89 -8.24 -5.58
C ALA A 277 -19.33 -7.78 -5.38
N ILE A 278 -19.69 -6.58 -5.87
CA ILE A 278 -21.08 -6.10 -5.85
C ILE A 278 -21.99 -7.01 -6.66
N GLU A 279 -21.57 -7.39 -7.88
CA GLU A 279 -22.41 -8.16 -8.79
C GLU A 279 -22.56 -9.64 -8.38
N ARG A 280 -21.51 -10.22 -7.78
CA ARG A 280 -21.49 -11.64 -7.36
C ARG A 280 -21.89 -11.84 -5.90
N GLY A 281 -21.94 -10.77 -5.10
CA GLY A 281 -22.17 -10.85 -3.66
C GLY A 281 -21.05 -11.64 -2.95
N PHE A 282 -21.41 -12.65 -2.16
CA PHE A 282 -20.45 -13.47 -1.42
C PHE A 282 -19.89 -14.66 -2.22
N ASP A 283 -20.44 -14.98 -3.40
CA ASP A 283 -19.94 -16.07 -4.23
C ASP A 283 -18.84 -15.60 -5.19
N LEU A 284 -17.63 -15.49 -4.64
CA LEU A 284 -16.46 -14.99 -5.38
C LEU A 284 -15.47 -16.08 -5.75
N LYS A 285 -15.89 -17.35 -5.76
CA LYS A 285 -14.99 -18.47 -6.04
C LYS A 285 -14.36 -18.36 -7.43
N GLU A 286 -15.14 -18.03 -8.46
CA GLU A 286 -14.66 -17.79 -9.82
C GLU A 286 -13.56 -16.71 -9.85
N VAL A 287 -13.79 -15.59 -9.15
CA VAL A 287 -12.86 -14.45 -9.09
C VAL A 287 -11.59 -14.84 -8.32
N GLN A 288 -11.72 -15.60 -7.23
CA GLN A 288 -10.57 -16.12 -6.48
C GLN A 288 -9.71 -17.07 -7.33
N ASP A 289 -10.34 -17.97 -8.09
CA ASP A 289 -9.65 -18.93 -8.97
C ASP A 289 -8.92 -18.19 -10.12
N TRP A 290 -9.56 -17.17 -10.70
CA TRP A 290 -8.93 -16.28 -11.68
C TRP A 290 -7.75 -15.51 -11.09
N LEU A 291 -7.91 -14.91 -9.91
CA LEU A 291 -6.87 -14.14 -9.24
C LEU A 291 -5.66 -15.02 -8.87
N SER A 292 -5.92 -16.23 -8.37
CA SER A 292 -4.90 -17.25 -8.10
C SER A 292 -4.10 -17.58 -9.36
N SER A 293 -4.79 -17.77 -10.48
CA SER A 293 -4.17 -18.07 -11.78
C SER A 293 -3.36 -16.90 -12.34
N LEU A 294 -3.83 -15.66 -12.15
CA LEU A 294 -3.09 -14.43 -12.51
C LEU A 294 -1.80 -14.29 -11.69
N MET A 295 -1.85 -14.61 -10.40
CA MET A 295 -0.71 -14.50 -9.47
C MET A 295 0.22 -15.71 -9.50
N ASP A 296 -0.13 -16.79 -10.19
CA ASP A 296 0.52 -18.10 -10.14
C ASP A 296 2.04 -18.06 -10.45
N LYS A 297 2.47 -17.22 -11.41
CA LYS A 297 3.90 -17.00 -11.69
C LYS A 297 4.63 -16.42 -10.47
N LYS A 298 4.05 -15.42 -9.80
CA LYS A 298 4.62 -14.80 -8.58
C LYS A 298 4.56 -15.78 -7.40
N LEU A 299 3.44 -16.48 -7.22
CA LEU A 299 3.26 -17.49 -6.17
C LEU A 299 4.27 -18.64 -6.27
N ARG A 300 4.51 -19.19 -7.47
CA ARG A 300 5.55 -20.22 -7.67
C ARG A 300 6.94 -19.73 -7.30
N LYS A 301 7.28 -18.48 -7.65
CA LYS A 301 8.58 -17.89 -7.30
C LYS A 301 8.74 -17.79 -5.78
N MET A 302 7.71 -17.27 -5.09
CA MET A 302 7.67 -17.17 -3.63
C MET A 302 7.75 -18.55 -2.95
N GLY A 303 7.07 -19.57 -3.49
CA GLY A 303 7.16 -20.94 -2.98
C GLY A 303 8.58 -21.51 -3.05
N LYS A 304 9.27 -21.35 -4.19
CA LYS A 304 10.67 -21.76 -4.34
C LYS A 304 11.60 -21.02 -3.36
N GLU A 305 11.35 -19.74 -3.11
CA GLU A 305 12.11 -18.95 -2.14
C GLU A 305 11.87 -19.45 -0.70
N LEU A 306 10.63 -19.82 -0.38
CA LEU A 306 10.25 -20.40 0.91
C LEU A 306 10.90 -21.77 1.14
N GLU A 307 10.97 -22.62 0.12
CA GLU A 307 11.64 -23.93 0.16
C GLU A 307 13.15 -23.80 0.34
N LYS A 308 13.78 -22.77 -0.28
CA LYS A 308 15.19 -22.44 -0.04
C LYS A 308 15.44 -22.08 1.42
N THR A 309 14.50 -21.42 2.08
CA THR A 309 14.55 -21.24 3.54
C THR A 309 14.09 -22.51 4.25
N GLN A 310 14.93 -23.54 4.21
CA GLN A 310 14.73 -24.78 4.96
C GLN A 310 14.31 -24.50 6.40
N PRO A 311 13.42 -25.32 6.99
CA PRO A 311 13.08 -25.22 8.40
C PRO A 311 14.36 -25.35 9.22
N ILE A 312 14.65 -24.33 10.01
CA ILE A 312 15.84 -24.30 10.86
C ILE A 312 15.63 -25.29 12.00
N ASN A 313 16.40 -26.38 12.02
CA ASN A 313 16.45 -27.26 13.18
C ASN A 313 17.16 -26.52 14.32
N ARG A 314 16.42 -26.16 15.37
CA ARG A 314 16.93 -25.45 16.55
C ARG A 314 17.99 -26.27 17.32
N ASN A 315 17.99 -27.59 17.15
CA ASN A 315 18.92 -28.51 17.80
C ASN A 315 20.13 -28.86 16.91
N ALA A 316 20.23 -28.32 15.70
CA ALA A 316 21.30 -28.69 14.75
C ALA A 316 22.72 -28.55 15.32
N LYS A 317 22.97 -27.51 16.14
CA LYS A 317 24.28 -27.32 16.79
C LYS A 317 24.56 -28.40 17.83
N ALA A 318 23.55 -28.80 18.61
CA ALA A 318 23.67 -29.83 19.63
C ALA A 318 23.84 -31.22 19.01
N GLU A 319 23.07 -31.53 17.95
CA GLU A 319 23.21 -32.77 17.18
C GLU A 319 24.60 -32.89 16.55
N LEU A 320 25.10 -31.81 15.93
CA LEU A 320 26.44 -31.80 15.34
C LEU A 320 27.52 -32.03 16.41
N TYR A 321 27.45 -31.33 17.55
CA TYR A 321 28.36 -31.55 18.67
C TYR A 321 28.28 -32.99 19.19
N ALA A 322 27.08 -33.54 19.33
CA ALA A 322 26.88 -34.91 19.81
C ALA A 322 27.43 -35.97 18.86
N MET A 323 27.60 -35.68 17.57
CA MET A 323 28.14 -36.60 16.57
C MET A 323 29.67 -36.49 16.43
N VAL A 324 30.20 -35.27 16.34
CA VAL A 324 31.63 -35.05 16.02
C VAL A 324 32.42 -34.32 17.10
N GLY A 325 31.76 -33.72 18.10
CA GLY A 325 32.41 -32.94 19.16
C GLY A 325 33.00 -33.79 20.29
N SER A 326 34.17 -33.39 20.77
CA SER A 326 34.83 -33.84 21.99
C SER A 326 35.25 -32.63 22.83
N ALA A 327 35.80 -32.86 24.03
CA ALA A 327 36.34 -31.78 24.86
C ALA A 327 37.55 -31.07 24.20
N SER A 328 38.36 -31.80 23.43
CA SER A 328 39.55 -31.27 22.75
C SER A 328 39.27 -30.74 21.34
N MET A 329 38.17 -31.14 20.70
CA MET A 329 37.85 -30.75 19.33
C MET A 329 36.34 -30.60 19.15
N HIS A 330 35.89 -29.37 18.94
CA HIS A 330 34.45 -29.08 18.77
C HIS A 330 34.18 -28.10 17.61
N PRO A 331 32.97 -28.15 17.02
CA PRO A 331 32.63 -27.26 15.92
C PRO A 331 32.63 -25.80 16.40
N GLN A 332 33.28 -24.92 15.63
CA GLN A 332 33.30 -23.47 15.84
C GLN A 332 32.49 -22.79 14.74
N TYR A 333 31.88 -21.64 15.05
CA TYR A 333 31.03 -20.88 14.11
C TYR A 333 31.64 -19.50 13.90
N VAL A 334 32.30 -19.32 12.76
CA VAL A 334 33.02 -18.09 12.43
C VAL A 334 32.18 -17.28 11.44
N PRO A 335 31.89 -15.99 11.72
CA PRO A 335 31.26 -15.13 10.73
C PRO A 335 32.23 -14.80 9.60
N VAL A 336 31.79 -14.99 8.36
CA VAL A 336 32.50 -14.56 7.15
C VAL A 336 31.97 -13.21 6.68
N ASN A 337 30.66 -12.99 6.82
CA ASN A 337 30.00 -11.72 6.54
C ASN A 337 29.10 -11.34 7.72
N ASN A 338 29.37 -10.18 8.31
CA ASN A 338 28.65 -9.67 9.48
C ASN A 338 27.32 -8.98 9.14
N GLY A 339 26.88 -8.99 7.87
CA GLY A 339 25.63 -8.35 7.46
C GLY A 339 25.68 -6.84 7.71
N ASN A 340 25.92 -6.05 6.68
CA ASN A 340 25.90 -4.59 6.86
C ASN A 340 24.46 -4.13 7.10
N ASN A 341 24.18 -3.64 8.30
CA ASN A 341 23.06 -2.74 8.56
C ASN A 341 23.39 -1.37 7.94
N GLY A 342 23.22 -1.28 6.62
CA GLY A 342 23.32 -0.04 5.85
C GLY A 342 24.72 0.26 5.33
N ASP A 343 24.92 0.06 4.02
CA ASP A 343 25.62 1.08 3.23
C ASP A 343 25.13 1.10 1.77
N VAL A 344 24.75 2.31 1.34
CA VAL A 344 24.42 2.92 0.01
C VAL A 344 23.65 2.14 -1.08
N SER A 345 23.42 0.83 -0.99
CA SER A 345 22.83 0.04 -2.10
C SER A 345 21.46 -0.58 -1.83
N GLY A 346 20.87 -0.39 -0.63
CA GLY A 346 19.50 -0.82 -0.33
C GLY A 346 19.26 -2.34 -0.30
N GLU A 347 20.30 -3.17 -0.51
CA GLU A 347 20.19 -4.62 -0.39
C GLU A 347 20.53 -5.07 1.04
N ASN A 348 19.55 -5.72 1.69
CA ASN A 348 19.71 -6.35 3.00
C ASN A 348 20.70 -7.53 2.88
N THR A 349 21.99 -7.28 3.15
CA THR A 349 23.02 -8.33 3.10
C THR A 349 22.81 -9.32 4.25
N LYS A 350 22.79 -10.61 3.92
CA LYS A 350 22.59 -11.69 4.89
C LYS A 350 23.87 -11.94 5.69
N PHE A 351 23.74 -12.39 6.93
CA PHE A 351 24.86 -12.93 7.70
C PHE A 351 25.30 -14.25 7.09
N THR A 352 26.60 -14.41 6.86
CA THR A 352 27.21 -15.65 6.39
C THR A 352 28.11 -16.20 7.47
N VAL A 353 27.84 -17.43 7.92
CA VAL A 353 28.57 -18.11 8.99
C VAL A 353 29.10 -19.44 8.47
N GLN A 354 30.37 -19.72 8.74
CA GLN A 354 31.00 -21.00 8.47
C GLN A 354 31.15 -21.82 9.75
N CYS A 355 30.81 -23.10 9.67
CA CYS A 355 31.07 -24.09 10.70
C CYS A 355 32.42 -24.75 10.41
N VAL A 356 33.40 -24.50 11.28
CA VAL A 356 34.79 -24.98 11.12
C VAL A 356 35.09 -26.00 12.21
N MET A 357 35.83 -27.05 11.85
CA MET A 357 36.32 -28.07 12.78
C MET A 357 37.79 -28.32 12.46
N GLY A 358 38.69 -27.94 13.38
CA GLY A 358 40.13 -27.96 13.11
C GLY A 358 40.46 -27.04 11.91
N SER A 359 40.98 -27.61 10.83
CA SER A 359 41.30 -26.89 9.59
C SER A 359 40.20 -26.96 8.52
N ASP A 360 39.14 -27.75 8.73
CA ASP A 360 38.15 -28.01 7.69
C ASP A 360 36.88 -27.19 7.88
N ILE A 361 36.38 -26.59 6.79
CA ILE A 361 35.06 -25.96 6.74
C ILE A 361 34.03 -27.07 6.53
N MET A 362 33.29 -27.41 7.59
CA MET A 362 32.30 -28.49 7.55
C MET A 362 31.01 -28.10 6.82
N GLY A 363 30.62 -26.83 6.94
CA GLY A 363 29.43 -26.31 6.28
C GLY A 363 29.31 -24.80 6.39
N GLU A 364 28.54 -24.20 5.49
CA GLU A 364 28.30 -22.76 5.43
C GLU A 364 26.79 -22.50 5.47
N GLY A 365 26.39 -21.41 6.14
CA GLY A 365 25.00 -21.04 6.28
C GLY A 365 24.80 -19.53 6.19
N GLU A 366 23.81 -19.12 5.40
CA GLU A 366 23.39 -17.74 5.29
C GLU A 366 22.04 -17.53 5.97
N ALA A 367 21.87 -16.46 6.76
CA ALA A 367 20.56 -16.07 7.28
C ALA A 367 20.48 -14.57 7.62
N PRO A 368 19.28 -14.02 7.89
CA PRO A 368 19.13 -12.62 8.30
C PRO A 368 19.74 -12.29 9.67
N ASN A 369 20.06 -13.30 10.49
CA ASN A 369 20.69 -13.10 11.79
C ASN A 369 21.81 -14.15 12.01
N PHE A 370 22.80 -13.79 12.82
CA PHE A 370 23.95 -14.66 13.12
C PHE A 370 23.54 -16.03 13.70
N ARG A 371 22.50 -16.06 14.54
CA ARG A 371 22.02 -17.29 15.20
C ARG A 371 21.52 -18.32 14.18
N ASP A 372 20.65 -17.89 13.28
CA ASP A 372 20.03 -18.71 12.24
C ASP A 372 21.05 -19.09 11.16
N ALA A 373 21.99 -18.19 10.85
CA ALA A 373 23.09 -18.47 9.93
C ALA A 373 23.98 -19.58 10.48
N GLY A 374 24.31 -19.52 11.78
CA GLY A 374 25.05 -20.57 12.46
C GLY A 374 24.28 -21.90 12.56
N LEU A 375 22.95 -21.86 12.77
CA LEU A 375 22.14 -23.09 12.75
C LEU A 375 22.10 -23.72 11.35
N ARG A 376 22.03 -22.90 10.29
CA ARG A 376 22.11 -23.38 8.89
C ARG A 376 23.47 -23.96 8.56
N ALA A 377 24.55 -23.33 9.03
CA ALA A 377 25.91 -23.85 8.87
C ALA A 377 26.05 -25.23 9.54
N ALA A 378 25.45 -25.40 10.72
CA ALA A 378 25.40 -26.70 11.42
C ALA A 378 24.61 -27.76 10.64
N MET A 379 23.45 -27.38 10.10
CA MET A 379 22.65 -28.28 9.25
C MET A 379 23.37 -28.67 7.95
N ALA A 380 24.12 -27.74 7.35
CA ALA A 380 24.94 -28.01 6.18
C ALA A 380 26.07 -28.99 6.52
N ALA A 381 26.73 -28.80 7.68
CA ALA A 381 27.75 -29.72 8.18
C ALA A 381 27.21 -31.14 8.42
N LEU A 382 26.01 -31.27 9.01
CA LEU A 382 25.36 -32.58 9.22
C LEU A 382 25.06 -33.33 7.91
N LYS A 383 24.84 -32.62 6.80
CA LYS A 383 24.64 -33.24 5.48
C LYS A 383 25.95 -33.67 4.82
N ASN A 384 27.08 -33.15 5.26
CA ASN A 384 28.40 -33.43 4.70
C ASN A 384 28.96 -34.76 5.23
N LYS A 385 28.45 -35.88 4.69
CA LYS A 385 28.84 -37.24 5.08
C LYS A 385 30.36 -37.50 5.18
N PRO A 386 31.22 -37.11 4.21
CA PRO A 386 32.64 -37.45 4.28
C PRO A 386 33.37 -36.74 5.43
N LEU A 387 33.05 -35.48 5.71
CA LEU A 387 33.64 -34.76 6.85
C LEU A 387 33.08 -35.28 8.18
N MET A 388 31.78 -35.60 8.23
CA MET A 388 31.17 -36.22 9.40
C MET A 388 31.83 -37.55 9.77
N GLU A 389 32.09 -38.43 8.79
CA GLU A 389 32.79 -39.69 9.02
C GLU A 389 34.24 -39.49 9.47
N LYS A 390 34.96 -38.53 8.87
CA LYS A 390 36.34 -38.17 9.26
C LYS A 390 36.43 -37.77 10.73
N TYR A 391 35.57 -36.84 11.18
CA TYR A 391 35.62 -36.35 12.56
C TYR A 391 34.98 -37.31 13.56
N SER A 392 33.98 -38.11 13.15
CA SER A 392 33.43 -39.18 13.98
C SER A 392 34.49 -40.24 14.29
N ARG A 393 35.31 -40.63 13.30
CA ARG A 393 36.42 -41.57 13.50
C ARG A 393 37.49 -41.00 14.45
N LYS A 394 37.92 -39.76 14.22
CA LYS A 394 38.88 -39.07 15.13
C LYS A 394 38.37 -39.01 16.57
N ARG A 395 37.07 -38.78 16.76
CA ARG A 395 36.45 -38.79 18.09
C ARG A 395 36.46 -40.18 18.72
N ALA A 396 36.23 -41.25 17.95
CA ALA A 396 36.30 -42.62 18.43
C ALA A 396 37.73 -43.05 18.80
N GLU A 397 38.74 -42.49 18.12
CA GLU A 397 40.16 -42.70 18.40
C GLU A 397 40.65 -41.92 19.65
N THR A 398 39.93 -40.88 20.06
CA THR A 398 40.29 -40.08 21.25
C THR A 398 39.86 -40.81 22.52
N ASP A 399 40.81 -41.15 23.39
CA ASP A 399 40.54 -41.90 24.62
C ASP A 399 39.59 -41.14 25.55
N ARG A 400 38.54 -41.84 26.06
CA ARG A 400 37.50 -41.25 26.93
C ARG A 400 38.05 -40.77 28.27
N SER A 401 39.21 -41.31 28.67
CA SER A 401 39.94 -40.92 29.90
C SER A 401 40.43 -39.46 29.86
N ILE A 402 40.80 -38.96 28.68
CA ILE A 402 41.28 -37.59 28.45
C ILE A 402 40.10 -36.62 28.28
N THR A 403 38.90 -37.12 27.96
CA THR A 403 37.75 -36.28 27.58
C THR A 403 36.94 -35.76 28.78
N VAL A 404 37.09 -36.36 29.97
CA VAL A 404 36.39 -35.94 31.20
C VAL A 404 37.21 -34.93 32.02
N SER A 405 38.51 -34.85 31.79
CA SER A 405 39.26 -33.64 32.14
C SER A 405 38.82 -32.54 31.19
N LYS A 406 37.75 -31.83 31.57
CA LYS A 406 37.94 -30.38 31.72
C LYS A 406 39.18 -30.27 32.58
N GLU A 407 40.36 -30.20 31.95
CA GLU A 407 41.44 -29.44 32.54
C GLU A 407 40.77 -28.13 32.87
N SER A 408 40.49 -27.97 34.15
CA SER A 408 40.15 -26.72 34.73
C SER A 408 41.29 -25.81 34.32
N PHE A 409 41.10 -25.08 33.22
CA PHE A 409 41.70 -23.78 32.98
C PHE A 409 41.16 -22.85 34.09
N LYS A 410 41.56 -23.17 35.32
CA LYS A 410 41.80 -22.27 36.43
C LYS A 410 43.28 -21.94 36.37
N ASP A 411 43.73 -21.44 35.22
CA ASP A 411 44.68 -20.35 35.31
C ASP A 411 43.80 -19.13 35.58
N THR A 412 43.50 -18.93 36.88
CA THR A 412 43.15 -17.61 37.38
C THR A 412 44.17 -16.67 36.79
N PHE A 413 43.73 -15.78 35.90
CA PHE A 413 44.49 -14.61 35.51
C PHE A 413 44.81 -13.87 36.82
N SER A 414 45.98 -14.14 37.40
CA SER A 414 46.32 -13.87 38.82
C SER A 414 46.30 -12.39 39.17
N ASP A 415 46.15 -11.54 38.17
CA ASP A 415 46.16 -10.08 38.26
C ASP A 415 44.77 -9.48 38.49
N PHE A 416 43.70 -10.28 38.46
CA PHE A 416 42.33 -9.82 38.70
C PHE A 416 41.71 -10.50 39.95
N PRO A 417 40.88 -9.78 40.74
CA PRO A 417 40.37 -8.43 40.49
C PRO A 417 41.36 -7.33 40.87
N LEU A 418 41.40 -6.26 40.08
CA LEU A 418 42.14 -5.05 40.41
C LEU A 418 41.44 -4.31 41.56
N LEU A 419 42.17 -4.06 42.64
CA LEU A 419 41.63 -3.38 43.82
C LEU A 419 41.87 -1.86 43.74
N ALA A 420 40.80 -1.08 43.91
CA ALA A 420 40.91 0.37 44.02
C ALA A 420 41.53 0.74 45.38
N THR A 421 42.76 1.23 45.36
CA THR A 421 43.39 1.83 46.54
C THR A 421 42.75 3.18 46.89
N ASP A 422 42.90 3.62 48.15
CA ASP A 422 42.27 4.85 48.67
C ASP A 422 42.80 6.16 48.04
N SER A 423 43.90 6.07 47.28
CA SER A 423 44.44 7.20 46.51
C SER A 423 43.67 7.48 45.21
N ILE A 424 42.84 6.54 44.74
CA ILE A 424 42.12 6.66 43.46
C ILE A 424 40.80 7.39 43.69
N LYS A 425 40.72 8.66 43.27
CA LYS A 425 39.51 9.48 43.37
C LYS A 425 38.45 9.02 42.36
N SER A 426 37.17 9.11 42.75
CA SER A 426 36.06 8.84 41.85
C SER A 426 35.99 9.88 40.73
N ASN A 427 35.73 9.44 39.49
CA ASN A 427 35.47 10.32 38.35
C ASN A 427 34.08 10.00 37.77
N LYS A 428 33.21 11.01 37.72
CA LYS A 428 31.83 10.90 37.23
C LYS A 428 31.74 10.46 35.77
N PHE A 429 32.77 10.71 34.96
CA PHE A 429 32.79 10.35 33.55
C PHE A 429 33.40 8.96 33.27
N ALA A 430 34.13 8.39 34.23
CA ALA A 430 34.85 7.13 34.05
C ALA A 430 33.94 5.95 33.72
N LYS A 431 32.70 5.96 34.23
CA LYS A 431 31.72 4.91 33.91
C LYS A 431 31.38 4.92 32.41
N ASN A 432 31.05 6.08 31.85
CA ASN A 432 30.70 6.20 30.43
C ASN A 432 31.89 5.89 29.52
N GLU A 433 33.09 6.31 29.93
CA GLU A 433 34.33 6.01 29.18
C GLU A 433 34.64 4.50 29.20
N ALA A 434 34.45 3.81 30.34
CA ALA A 434 34.58 2.36 30.40
C ALA A 434 33.56 1.65 29.50
N TYR A 435 32.29 2.07 29.49
CA TYR A 435 31.29 1.52 28.57
C TYR A 435 31.67 1.72 27.10
N ALA A 436 32.19 2.90 26.73
CA ALA A 436 32.65 3.17 25.38
C ALA A 436 33.86 2.30 25.00
N TYR A 437 34.78 2.07 25.94
CA TYR A 437 35.95 1.22 25.76
C TYR A 437 35.56 -0.23 25.44
N PHE A 438 34.78 -0.88 26.30
CA PHE A 438 34.36 -2.27 26.10
C PHE A 438 33.37 -2.42 24.92
N GLY A 439 32.53 -1.41 24.69
CA GLY A 439 31.60 -1.39 23.54
C GLY A 439 32.31 -1.29 22.20
N LYS A 440 33.35 -0.46 22.08
CA LYS A 440 34.11 -0.28 20.84
C LYS A 440 35.15 -1.39 20.60
N ALA A 441 35.76 -1.92 21.67
CA ALA A 441 36.81 -2.92 21.56
C ALA A 441 36.29 -4.35 21.36
N VAL A 442 35.19 -4.75 22.02
CA VAL A 442 34.80 -6.18 22.08
C VAL A 442 33.28 -6.41 21.92
N GLY A 443 32.45 -5.37 21.92
CA GLY A 443 30.99 -5.51 21.82
C GLY A 443 30.34 -6.19 23.04
N ILE A 444 31.08 -6.32 24.16
CA ILE A 444 30.59 -6.88 25.43
C ILE A 444 30.24 -5.72 26.36
N ALA A 445 29.00 -5.72 26.89
CA ALA A 445 28.58 -4.72 27.88
C ALA A 445 29.06 -5.10 29.30
N PRO A 446 29.85 -4.27 29.98
CA PRO A 446 30.22 -4.50 31.37
C PRO A 446 29.01 -4.30 32.30
N THR A 447 29.01 -4.98 33.45
CA THR A 447 27.97 -4.86 34.48
C THR A 447 28.59 -4.54 35.84
N TYR A 448 27.79 -3.96 36.74
CA TYR A 448 28.22 -3.63 38.10
C TYR A 448 27.37 -4.39 39.11
N THR A 449 28.01 -5.05 40.07
CA THR A 449 27.34 -5.57 41.27
C THR A 449 27.76 -4.72 42.46
N THR A 450 26.81 -4.18 43.23
CA THR A 450 27.14 -3.43 44.45
C THR A 450 26.53 -4.10 45.67
N THR A 451 27.36 -4.39 46.68
CA THR A 451 26.94 -4.88 47.99
C THR A 451 27.24 -3.84 49.06
N SER A 452 26.39 -3.76 50.08
CA SER A 452 26.63 -2.92 51.26
C SER A 452 27.37 -3.76 52.30
N GLU A 453 28.56 -3.31 52.71
CA GLU A 453 29.39 -3.93 53.72
C GLU A 453 29.63 -2.91 54.85
N GLY A 454 28.71 -2.87 55.82
CA GLY A 454 28.75 -1.90 56.92
C GLY A 454 28.55 -0.45 56.45
N ASN A 455 29.48 0.45 56.79
CA ASN A 455 29.45 1.87 56.40
C ASN A 455 29.99 2.15 54.98
N LEU A 456 30.35 1.11 54.22
CA LEU A 456 30.92 1.21 52.89
C LEU A 456 30.10 0.39 51.87
N TYR A 457 30.14 0.82 50.62
CA TYR A 457 29.63 0.09 49.46
C TYR A 457 30.78 -0.52 48.70
N LYS A 458 30.72 -1.83 48.48
CA LYS A 458 31.63 -2.57 47.59
C LYS A 458 31.01 -2.62 46.20
N ALA A 459 31.70 -2.09 45.20
CA ALA A 459 31.31 -2.18 43.80
C ALA A 459 32.27 -3.10 43.03
N GLU A 460 31.71 -4.12 42.39
CA GLU A 460 32.40 -5.09 41.53
C GLU A 460 32.09 -4.78 40.07
N PHE A 461 33.11 -4.43 39.29
CA PHE A 461 33.04 -4.27 37.84
C PHE A 461 33.22 -5.64 37.17
N LYS A 462 32.22 -6.10 36.43
CA LYS A 462 32.16 -7.44 35.83
C LYS A 462 32.06 -7.38 34.31
N VAL A 463 32.74 -8.30 33.65
CA VAL A 463 32.64 -8.53 32.20
C VAL A 463 32.32 -10.02 31.99
N LYS A 464 31.18 -10.33 31.37
CA LYS A 464 30.56 -11.67 31.39
C LYS A 464 30.45 -12.17 32.85
N ASP A 465 31.14 -13.26 33.20
CA ASP A 465 31.11 -13.88 34.53
C ASP A 465 32.36 -13.58 35.39
N HIS A 466 33.25 -12.70 34.94
CA HIS A 466 34.53 -12.41 35.62
C HIS A 466 34.53 -11.03 36.27
N THR A 467 35.00 -10.96 37.52
CA THR A 467 35.19 -9.71 38.26
C THR A 467 36.55 -9.10 37.94
N ILE A 468 36.54 -7.93 37.30
CA ILE A 468 37.75 -7.26 36.80
C ILE A 468 38.28 -6.26 37.80
N ALA A 469 37.41 -5.51 38.47
CA ALA A 469 37.83 -4.56 39.49
C ALA A 469 36.86 -4.49 40.66
N ILE A 470 37.39 -4.21 41.84
CA ILE A 470 36.62 -4.01 43.06
C ILE A 470 37.03 -2.68 43.69
N ALA A 471 36.04 -1.88 44.08
CA ALA A 471 36.24 -0.63 44.80
C ALA A 471 35.29 -0.49 45.98
N HIS A 472 35.74 0.17 47.05
CA HIS A 472 34.94 0.47 48.23
C HIS A 472 34.78 1.98 48.37
N ASP A 473 33.57 2.46 48.66
CA ASP A 473 33.34 3.88 48.92
C ASP A 473 32.11 4.10 49.83
N VAL A 474 32.03 5.24 50.50
CA VAL A 474 30.89 5.61 51.35
C VAL A 474 29.62 5.82 50.52
N SER A 475 29.77 6.16 49.23
CA SER A 475 28.67 6.29 48.29
C SER A 475 28.73 5.20 47.23
N LYS A 476 27.60 4.49 47.03
CA LYS A 476 27.42 3.52 45.94
C LYS A 476 27.88 4.05 44.57
N LYS A 477 27.53 5.29 44.23
CA LYS A 477 27.91 5.89 42.93
C LYS A 477 29.42 6.11 42.83
N ASN A 478 30.06 6.51 43.92
CA ASN A 478 31.50 6.74 43.96
C ASN A 478 32.27 5.42 43.90
N ALA A 479 31.76 4.36 44.54
CA ALA A 479 32.35 3.01 44.45
C ALA A 479 32.33 2.52 42.99
N GLU A 480 31.20 2.65 42.28
CA GLU A 480 31.12 2.29 40.86
C GLU A 480 32.06 3.13 39.98
N HIS A 481 32.14 4.44 40.21
CA HIS A 481 33.05 5.32 39.49
C HIS A 481 34.52 4.98 39.75
N ARG A 482 34.90 4.65 40.99
CA ARG A 482 36.27 4.25 41.34
C ARG A 482 36.65 2.93 40.69
N ALA A 483 35.75 1.94 40.68
CA ALA A 483 35.96 0.69 39.96
C ALA A 483 36.20 0.94 38.46
N ALA A 484 35.45 1.86 37.85
CA ALA A 484 35.66 2.25 36.45
C ALA A 484 37.01 2.93 36.20
N VAL A 485 37.47 3.79 37.12
CA VAL A 485 38.77 4.47 36.99
C VAL A 485 39.93 3.47 37.06
N VAL A 486 39.88 2.50 37.98
CA VAL A 486 40.91 1.44 38.09
C VAL A 486 41.04 0.65 36.80
N VAL A 487 39.90 0.32 36.19
CA VAL A 487 39.84 -0.36 34.91
C VAL A 487 40.50 0.52 33.82
N LEU A 488 40.09 1.77 33.68
CA LEU A 488 40.65 2.66 32.65
C LEU A 488 42.15 3.00 32.84
N GLN A 489 42.70 2.87 34.04
CA GLN A 489 44.13 3.07 34.32
C GLN A 489 44.98 1.83 33.98
N ASN A 490 44.37 0.65 33.85
CA ASN A 490 45.04 -0.62 33.58
C ASN A 490 44.61 -1.21 32.23
N LYS A 491 44.51 -0.38 31.19
CA LYS A 491 44.06 -0.79 29.84
C LYS A 491 44.90 -1.91 29.25
N ASP A 492 46.22 -1.89 29.45
CA ASP A 492 47.11 -2.93 28.90
C ASP A 492 46.79 -4.33 29.46
N LYS A 493 46.53 -4.42 30.78
CA LYS A 493 46.14 -5.69 31.44
C LYS A 493 44.74 -6.14 31.01
N ILE A 494 43.85 -5.19 30.76
CA ILE A 494 42.49 -5.47 30.29
C ILE A 494 42.53 -5.97 28.84
N ASP A 495 43.38 -5.42 27.98
CA ASP A 495 43.52 -5.89 26.61
C ASP A 495 44.08 -7.32 26.56
N GLU A 496 45.02 -7.65 27.45
CA GLU A 496 45.51 -9.02 27.60
C GLU A 496 44.40 -9.97 28.08
N PHE A 497 43.61 -9.54 29.08
CA PHE A 497 42.45 -10.28 29.57
C PHE A 497 41.36 -10.46 28.51
N LEU A 498 41.10 -9.44 27.68
CA LEU A 498 40.11 -9.49 26.61
C LEU A 498 40.57 -10.43 25.49
N ARG A 499 41.87 -10.44 25.15
CA ARG A 499 42.46 -11.42 24.20
C ARG A 499 42.40 -12.85 24.70
N TRP A 500 42.42 -13.06 26.02
CA TRP A 500 42.22 -14.38 26.62
C TRP A 500 40.73 -14.81 26.61
N LEU A 501 39.81 -13.85 26.56
CA LEU A 501 38.36 -14.06 26.62
C LEU A 501 37.68 -14.31 25.28
N ASP A 502 38.35 -13.92 24.20
CA ASP A 502 38.04 -14.24 22.79
C ASP A 502 38.66 -15.59 22.42
#